data_AF-A0A150PJU8-F1
#
_entry.id   AF-A0A150PJU8-F1
#
_cell.length_a   1.000
_cell.length_b   1.000
_cell.length_c   1.000
_cell.angle_alpha   90.00
_cell.angle_beta   90.00
_cell.angle_gamma   90.00
#
_symmetry.space_group_name_H-M   'P 1'
#
loop_
_entity.id
_entity.type
_entity.pdbx_description
1 polymer ?
#
loop_
_entity_poly.entity_id
_entity_poly.type
_entity_poly.pdbx_seq_one_letter_code
_entity_poly.pdbx_strand_id
1 'polypeptide(L)'
;MELVAVLIAHSTLSVFFQTFFLHRYASHRMFTMSRRWERIFHFLTYLTQGSSYLVPRAYAILHRMHHAYSDTPKDPHSPRYYRGPASMMLATAKRYDAICDGTAEIEPRFLGGYPEWPTLDRIGNAWVGRFAWGTGYALFYIAFATQWWQFLFVPLHWTMGPLHGAIVNWCGHRHGYRNFNSDD
;
A
#
# COMPACT_ATOMS: atom_id res chain seq x y z
N MET A 1 -12.26 22.80 -8.59
CA MET A 1 -12.54 22.50 -7.16
C MET A 1 -13.06 21.08 -6.98
N GLU A 2 -14.05 20.66 -7.76
CA GLU A 2 -14.70 19.34 -7.61
C GLU A 2 -13.75 18.14 -7.81
N LEU A 3 -12.95 18.10 -8.88
CA LEU A 3 -12.00 17.00 -9.11
C LEU A 3 -10.89 16.90 -8.05
N VAL A 4 -10.49 18.03 -7.48
CA VAL A 4 -9.53 18.06 -6.37
C VAL A 4 -10.16 17.42 -5.12
N ALA A 5 -11.43 17.74 -4.83
CA ALA A 5 -12.16 17.12 -3.73
C ALA A 5 -12.31 15.60 -3.93
N VAL A 6 -12.59 15.14 -5.16
CA VAL A 6 -12.63 13.71 -5.50
C VAL A 6 -11.28 13.03 -5.26
N LEU A 7 -10.19 13.63 -5.73
CA LEU A 7 -8.84 13.09 -5.54
C LEU A 7 -8.49 12.99 -4.05
N ILE A 8 -8.77 14.04 -3.26
CA ILE A 8 -8.53 14.07 -1.82
C ILE A 8 -9.38 13.02 -1.10
N ALA A 9 -10.68 12.93 -1.43
CA ALA A 9 -11.58 11.95 -0.81
C ALA A 9 -11.12 10.52 -1.11
N HIS A 10 -10.76 10.23 -2.35
CA HIS A 10 -10.28 8.91 -2.74
C HIS A 10 -8.92 8.56 -2.10
N SER A 11 -7.96 9.49 -2.09
CA SER A 11 -6.69 9.34 -1.37
C SER A 11 -6.92 9.08 0.12
N THR A 12 -7.82 9.83 0.75
CA THR A 12 -8.16 9.67 2.18
C THR A 12 -8.75 8.30 2.46
N LEU A 13 -9.69 7.83 1.64
CA LEU A 13 -10.25 6.48 1.76
C LEU A 13 -9.17 5.40 1.57
N SER A 14 -8.32 5.53 0.55
CA SER A 14 -7.21 4.60 0.32
C SER A 14 -6.29 4.50 1.54
N VAL A 15 -5.91 5.64 2.14
CA VAL A 15 -5.06 5.68 3.35
C VAL A 15 -5.78 5.13 4.57
N PHE A 16 -7.09 5.39 4.71
CA PHE A 16 -7.89 4.80 5.78
C PHE A 16 -7.86 3.27 5.73
N PHE A 17 -8.11 2.64 4.57
CA PHE A 17 -8.08 1.18 4.46
C PHE A 17 -6.65 0.61 4.60
N GLN A 18 -5.63 1.32 4.14
CA GLN A 18 -4.25 0.96 4.43
C GLN A 18 -3.96 0.98 5.94
N THR A 19 -4.41 2.02 6.64
CA THR A 19 -4.14 2.18 8.08
C THR A 19 -4.97 1.21 8.92
N PHE A 20 -6.27 1.13 8.67
CA PHE A 20 -7.21 0.37 9.48
C PHE A 20 -7.13 -1.13 9.20
N PHE A 21 -7.18 -1.53 7.93
CA PHE A 21 -7.25 -2.94 7.54
C PHE A 21 -5.86 -3.56 7.31
N LEU A 22 -5.00 -2.94 6.51
CA LEU A 22 -3.68 -3.53 6.21
C LEU A 22 -2.71 -3.44 7.39
N HIS A 23 -2.59 -2.24 7.97
CA HIS A 23 -1.62 -2.00 9.03
C HIS A 23 -2.11 -2.54 10.39
N ARG A 24 -3.20 -1.99 10.94
CA ARG A 24 -3.64 -2.34 12.30
C ARG A 24 -4.22 -3.75 12.42
N TYR A 25 -5.02 -4.18 11.45
CA TYR A 25 -5.66 -5.49 11.46
C TYR A 25 -4.75 -6.59 10.92
N ALA A 26 -4.35 -6.52 9.64
CA ALA A 26 -3.58 -7.61 9.01
C ALA A 26 -2.14 -7.73 9.54
N SER A 27 -1.45 -6.61 9.77
CA SER A 27 -0.04 -6.65 10.19
C SER A 27 0.09 -6.84 11.71
N HIS A 28 -0.59 -6.00 12.49
CA HIS A 28 -0.44 -5.92 13.95
C HIS A 28 -1.49 -6.67 14.76
N ARG A 29 -2.57 -7.15 14.13
CA ARG A 29 -3.65 -7.89 14.81
C ARG A 29 -4.22 -7.15 16.04
N MET A 30 -4.32 -5.82 15.97
CA MET A 30 -4.75 -4.98 17.08
C MET A 30 -6.20 -5.24 17.52
N PHE A 31 -7.00 -5.88 16.66
CA PHE A 31 -8.38 -6.24 16.93
C PHE A 31 -8.81 -7.42 16.06
N THR A 32 -9.98 -8.00 16.35
CA THR A 32 -10.56 -9.11 15.58
C THR A 32 -11.78 -8.65 14.79
N MET A 33 -12.08 -9.35 13.69
CA MET A 33 -13.28 -9.15 12.87
C MET A 33 -14.00 -10.48 12.70
N SER A 34 -15.33 -10.44 12.54
CA SER A 34 -16.04 -11.59 12.01
C SER A 34 -15.66 -11.82 10.55
N ARG A 35 -15.79 -13.06 10.05
CA ARG A 35 -15.47 -13.40 8.65
C ARG A 35 -16.17 -12.49 7.64
N ARG A 36 -17.41 -12.06 7.94
CA ARG A 36 -18.18 -11.15 7.08
C ARG A 36 -17.51 -9.79 6.99
N TRP A 37 -17.16 -9.19 8.13
CA TRP A 37 -16.51 -7.88 8.16
C TRP A 37 -15.11 -7.93 7.55
N GLU A 38 -14.34 -8.98 7.82
CA GLU A 38 -13.03 -9.17 7.18
C GLU A 38 -13.15 -9.14 5.65
N ARG A 39 -14.11 -9.87 5.07
CA ARG A 39 -14.37 -9.86 3.62
C ARG A 39 -14.79 -8.48 3.12
N ILE A 40 -15.67 -7.78 3.83
CA ILE A 40 -16.10 -6.42 3.47
C ILE A 40 -14.90 -5.47 3.42
N PHE A 41 -14.09 -5.43 4.48
CA PHE A 41 -12.92 -4.55 4.53
C PHE A 41 -11.86 -4.93 3.50
N HIS A 42 -11.66 -6.22 3.23
CA HIS A 42 -10.76 -6.70 2.18
C HIS A 42 -11.21 -6.21 0.79
N PHE A 43 -12.49 -6.36 0.47
CA PHE A 43 -13.05 -5.85 -0.79
C PHE A 43 -12.98 -4.32 -0.89
N LEU A 44 -13.31 -3.59 0.18
CA LEU A 44 -13.23 -2.14 0.21
C LEU A 44 -11.78 -1.64 0.09
N THR A 45 -10.82 -2.40 0.61
CA THR A 45 -9.39 -2.12 0.39
C THR A 45 -9.03 -2.23 -1.09
N TYR A 46 -9.47 -3.29 -1.77
CA TYR A 46 -9.33 -3.39 -3.23
C TYR A 46 -9.97 -2.22 -3.98
N LEU A 47 -11.22 -1.88 -3.62
CA LEU A 47 -11.96 -0.82 -4.29
C LEU A 47 -11.31 0.56 -4.13
N THR A 48 -10.87 0.89 -2.91
CA THR A 48 -10.35 2.22 -2.58
C THR A 48 -8.87 2.40 -2.90
N GLN A 49 -8.09 1.32 -2.96
CA GLN A 49 -6.70 1.39 -3.42
C GLN A 49 -6.60 1.25 -4.95
N GLY A 50 -7.58 0.59 -5.58
CA GLY A 50 -7.72 0.43 -7.02
C GLY A 50 -6.42 0.02 -7.72
N SER A 51 -5.90 0.87 -8.60
CA SER A 51 -4.66 0.60 -9.35
C SER A 51 -3.41 0.39 -8.47
N SER A 52 -3.47 0.85 -7.22
CA SER A 52 -2.42 0.76 -6.21
C SER A 52 -2.72 -0.30 -5.13
N TYR A 53 -3.63 -1.25 -5.40
CA TYR A 53 -3.98 -2.31 -4.46
C TYR A 53 -2.75 -3.07 -3.93
N LEU A 54 -2.75 -3.30 -2.62
CA LEU A 54 -1.79 -4.12 -1.89
C LEU A 54 -2.49 -5.36 -1.32
N VAL A 55 -2.02 -6.53 -1.74
CA VAL A 55 -2.38 -7.84 -1.19
C VAL A 55 -2.13 -7.86 0.34
N PRO A 56 -3.15 -8.09 1.19
CA PRO A 56 -3.00 -7.99 2.64
C PRO A 56 -1.97 -8.93 3.25
N ARG A 57 -1.85 -10.15 2.74
CA ARG A 57 -0.80 -11.10 3.14
C ARG A 57 0.60 -10.51 2.93
N ALA A 58 0.88 -10.06 1.71
CA ALA A 58 2.21 -9.56 1.37
C ALA A 58 2.53 -8.27 2.11
N TYR A 59 1.53 -7.39 2.30
CA TYR A 59 1.66 -6.20 3.11
C TYR A 59 2.02 -6.55 4.56
N ALA A 60 1.27 -7.48 5.19
CA ALA A 60 1.49 -7.87 6.57
C ALA A 60 2.89 -8.47 6.79
N ILE A 61 3.36 -9.33 5.90
CA ILE A 61 4.70 -9.92 5.98
C ILE A 61 5.77 -8.82 5.87
N LEU A 62 5.70 -7.99 4.83
CA LEU A 62 6.68 -6.92 4.61
C LEU A 62 6.71 -5.93 5.79
N HIS A 63 5.53 -5.58 6.32
CA HIS A 63 5.37 -4.67 7.45
C HIS A 63 5.96 -5.25 8.74
N ARG A 64 5.72 -6.53 9.03
CA ARG A 64 6.31 -7.21 10.20
C ARG A 64 7.83 -7.34 10.09
N MET A 65 8.34 -7.59 8.88
CA MET A 65 9.79 -7.58 8.62
C MET A 65 10.40 -6.20 8.87
N HIS A 66 9.70 -5.14 8.47
CA HIS A 66 10.14 -3.77 8.73
C HIS A 66 10.28 -3.46 10.22
N HIS A 67 9.26 -3.78 11.02
CA HIS A 67 9.32 -3.63 12.47
C HIS A 67 10.48 -4.44 13.08
N ALA A 68 10.53 -5.74 12.82
CA ALA A 68 11.54 -6.63 13.39
C ALA A 68 12.99 -6.31 12.97
N TYR A 69 13.18 -5.57 11.88
CA TYR A 69 14.48 -5.24 11.31
C TYR A 69 14.74 -3.75 11.16
N SER A 70 13.94 -2.91 11.83
CA SER A 70 13.96 -1.47 11.66
C SER A 70 15.37 -0.90 11.75
N ASP A 71 15.74 -0.07 10.77
CA ASP A 71 17.05 0.58 10.67
C ASP A 71 18.28 -0.34 10.63
N THR A 72 18.07 -1.63 10.36
CA THR A 72 19.13 -2.60 10.03
C THR A 72 19.19 -2.88 8.53
N PRO A 73 20.27 -3.50 8.01
CA PRO A 73 20.35 -3.86 6.59
C PRO A 73 19.26 -4.85 6.12
N LYS A 74 18.60 -5.54 7.07
CA LYS A 74 17.50 -6.47 6.78
C LYS A 74 16.15 -5.79 6.61
N ASP A 75 16.05 -4.49 6.92
CA ASP A 75 14.83 -3.72 6.73
C ASP A 75 14.43 -3.69 5.23
N PRO A 76 13.20 -4.10 4.88
CA PRO A 76 12.71 -4.05 3.50
C PRO A 76 12.69 -2.65 2.88
N HIS A 77 12.68 -1.57 3.69
CA HIS A 77 12.55 -0.20 3.22
C HIS A 77 13.14 0.88 4.14
N SER A 78 14.23 0.60 4.89
CA SER A 78 14.93 1.65 5.63
C SER A 78 15.65 2.64 4.69
N PRO A 79 15.38 3.96 4.80
CA PRO A 79 16.06 4.97 3.99
C PRO A 79 17.58 5.06 4.21
N ARG A 80 18.09 4.52 5.31
CA ARG A 80 19.51 4.56 5.68
C ARG A 80 20.39 3.85 4.67
N TYR A 81 19.85 2.83 3.99
CA TYR A 81 20.59 1.95 3.08
C TYR A 81 20.36 2.25 1.60
N TYR A 82 19.65 3.33 1.27
CA TYR A 82 19.34 3.71 -0.11
C TYR A 82 19.76 5.15 -0.41
N ARG A 83 20.19 5.38 -1.66
CA ARG A 83 20.66 6.71 -2.13
C ARG A 83 19.52 7.72 -2.28
N GLY A 84 18.31 7.25 -2.52
CA GLY A 84 17.14 8.10 -2.74
C GLY A 84 15.81 7.35 -2.66
N PRO A 85 14.68 8.07 -2.61
CA PRO A 85 13.35 7.48 -2.44
C PRO A 85 13.00 6.51 -3.57
N ALA A 86 13.36 6.83 -4.82
CA ALA A 86 13.10 5.95 -5.96
C ALA A 86 13.83 4.60 -5.83
N SER A 87 15.12 4.62 -5.46
CA SER A 87 15.90 3.38 -5.30
C SER A 87 15.37 2.50 -4.17
N MET A 88 14.92 3.10 -3.07
CA MET A 88 14.28 2.40 -1.97
C MET A 88 12.96 1.79 -2.42
N MET A 89 12.06 2.60 -2.98
CA MET A 89 10.72 2.14 -3.41
C MET A 89 10.79 1.03 -4.45
N LEU A 90 11.73 1.08 -5.41
CA LEU A 90 11.93 0.01 -6.38
C LEU A 90 12.43 -1.29 -5.73
N ALA A 91 13.34 -1.19 -4.76
CA ALA A 91 13.80 -2.36 -4.02
C ALA A 91 12.69 -2.95 -3.13
N THR A 92 11.90 -2.09 -2.47
CA THR A 92 10.71 -2.49 -1.72
C THR A 92 9.69 -3.19 -2.62
N ALA A 93 9.41 -2.65 -3.80
CA ALA A 93 8.48 -3.24 -4.76
C ALA A 93 8.96 -4.64 -5.21
N LYS A 94 10.24 -4.80 -5.56
CA LYS A 94 10.80 -6.12 -5.91
C LYS A 94 10.65 -7.16 -4.80
N ARG A 95 10.92 -6.76 -3.55
CA ARG A 95 10.76 -7.62 -2.37
C ARG A 95 9.28 -7.97 -2.16
N TYR A 96 8.40 -6.99 -2.29
CA TYR A 96 6.96 -7.15 -2.19
C TYR A 96 6.41 -8.12 -3.24
N ASP A 97 6.83 -7.98 -4.50
CA ASP A 97 6.43 -8.85 -5.60
C ASP A 97 6.89 -10.29 -5.37
N ALA A 98 8.13 -10.50 -4.91
CA ALA A 98 8.61 -11.83 -4.53
C ALA A 98 7.79 -12.48 -3.40
N ILE A 99 7.27 -11.67 -2.46
CA ILE A 99 6.35 -12.17 -1.41
C ILE A 99 4.99 -12.52 -2.02
N CYS A 100 4.46 -11.70 -2.92
CA CYS A 100 3.21 -11.96 -3.65
C CYS A 100 3.28 -13.26 -4.44
N ASP A 101 4.39 -13.48 -5.17
CA ASP A 101 4.63 -14.63 -6.02
C ASP A 101 5.03 -15.89 -5.25
N GLY A 102 5.31 -15.76 -3.95
CA GLY A 102 5.70 -16.88 -3.09
C GLY A 102 7.13 -17.37 -3.34
N THR A 103 7.98 -16.55 -3.99
CA THR A 103 9.38 -16.86 -4.27
C THR A 103 10.33 -16.32 -3.20
N ALA A 104 9.86 -15.46 -2.30
CA ALA A 104 10.64 -14.95 -1.17
C ALA A 104 10.75 -15.99 -0.04
N GLU A 105 11.96 -16.15 0.50
CA GLU A 105 12.17 -16.89 1.75
C GLU A 105 11.73 -16.03 2.94
N ILE A 106 10.69 -16.48 3.65
CA ILE A 106 10.10 -15.76 4.77
C ILE A 106 10.23 -16.57 6.05
N GLU A 107 10.79 -15.95 7.09
CA GLU A 107 10.91 -16.60 8.39
C GLU A 107 9.54 -16.97 8.96
N PRO A 108 9.41 -18.14 9.62
CA PRO A 108 8.13 -18.61 10.16
C PRO A 108 7.41 -17.61 11.06
N ARG A 109 8.16 -16.76 11.80
CA ARG A 109 7.59 -15.74 12.69
C ARG A 109 6.77 -14.66 11.99
N PHE A 110 6.96 -14.45 10.68
CA PHE A 110 6.20 -13.47 9.91
C PHE A 110 4.93 -14.05 9.26
N LEU A 111 4.78 -15.38 9.28
CA LEU A 111 3.69 -16.09 8.61
C LEU A 111 2.44 -16.19 9.49
N GLY A 112 1.28 -16.26 8.82
CA GLY A 112 -0.03 -16.48 9.45
C GLY A 112 -0.67 -15.25 10.11
N GLY A 113 -1.94 -15.40 10.48
CA GLY A 113 -2.69 -14.37 11.20
C GLY A 113 -2.98 -13.09 10.41
N TYR A 114 -2.95 -13.16 9.07
CA TYR A 114 -3.39 -12.12 8.15
C TYR A 114 -4.57 -12.64 7.30
N PRO A 115 -5.43 -11.76 6.79
CA PRO A 115 -6.54 -12.15 5.94
C PRO A 115 -6.06 -12.56 4.54
N GLU A 116 -6.71 -13.55 3.94
CA GLU A 116 -6.40 -14.03 2.59
C GLU A 116 -7.66 -14.11 1.71
N TRP A 117 -7.55 -13.63 0.47
CA TRP A 117 -8.57 -13.79 -0.55
C TRP A 117 -7.94 -14.06 -1.91
N PRO A 118 -7.45 -15.28 -2.17
CA PRO A 118 -6.62 -15.58 -3.34
C PRO A 118 -7.19 -15.11 -4.68
N THR A 119 -8.51 -15.26 -4.88
CA THR A 119 -9.19 -14.80 -6.11
C THR A 119 -9.15 -13.27 -6.25
N LEU A 120 -9.53 -12.53 -5.21
CA LEU A 120 -9.52 -11.06 -5.24
C LEU A 120 -8.09 -10.52 -5.32
N ASP A 121 -7.18 -11.13 -4.55
CA ASP A 121 -5.76 -10.78 -4.53
C ASP A 121 -5.11 -10.95 -5.91
N ARG A 122 -5.43 -12.04 -6.61
CA ARG A 122 -4.96 -12.28 -7.98
C ARG A 122 -5.49 -11.22 -8.96
N ILE A 123 -6.77 -10.86 -8.85
CA ILE A 123 -7.39 -9.84 -9.71
C ILE A 123 -6.77 -8.46 -9.44
N GLY A 124 -6.65 -8.09 -8.16
CA GLY A 124 -6.15 -6.78 -7.75
C GLY A 124 -4.65 -6.60 -7.97
N ASN A 125 -3.87 -7.69 -7.88
CA ASN A 125 -2.43 -7.62 -8.13
C ASN A 125 -2.07 -7.70 -9.63
N ALA A 126 -2.94 -8.26 -10.47
CA ALA A 126 -2.67 -8.41 -11.90
C ALA A 126 -2.56 -7.05 -12.62
N TRP A 127 -1.61 -6.95 -13.54
CA TRP A 127 -1.44 -5.77 -14.40
C TRP A 127 -2.71 -5.37 -15.14
N VAL A 128 -3.50 -6.35 -15.61
CA VAL A 128 -4.78 -6.08 -16.27
C VAL A 128 -5.74 -5.32 -15.34
N GLY A 129 -5.84 -5.71 -14.08
CA GLY A 129 -6.66 -5.00 -13.08
C GLY A 129 -6.13 -3.59 -12.80
N ARG A 130 -4.81 -3.44 -12.68
CA ARG A 130 -4.16 -2.13 -12.46
C ARG A 130 -4.38 -1.17 -13.64
N PHE A 131 -4.28 -1.67 -14.89
CA PHE A 131 -4.57 -0.90 -16.10
C PHE A 131 -6.06 -0.59 -16.25
N ALA A 132 -6.95 -1.51 -15.88
CA ALA A 132 -8.39 -1.26 -15.88
C ALA A 132 -8.76 -0.11 -14.93
N TRP A 133 -8.20 -0.09 -13.72
CA TRP A 133 -8.36 1.04 -12.79
C TRP A 133 -7.77 2.34 -13.33
N GLY A 134 -6.54 2.31 -13.84
CA GLY A 134 -5.90 3.50 -14.44
C GLY A 134 -6.71 4.07 -15.61
N THR A 135 -7.26 3.20 -16.46
CA THR A 135 -8.15 3.57 -17.56
C THR A 135 -9.45 4.16 -17.03
N GLY A 136 -10.05 3.55 -16.00
CA GLY A 136 -11.24 4.08 -15.33
C GLY A 136 -11.02 5.49 -14.78
N TYR A 137 -9.86 5.74 -14.16
CA TYR A 137 -9.50 7.09 -13.73
C TYR A 137 -9.36 8.04 -14.93
N ALA A 138 -8.61 7.67 -15.96
CA ALA A 138 -8.45 8.52 -17.16
C ALA A 138 -9.81 8.87 -17.80
N LEU A 139 -10.71 7.90 -17.96
CA LEU A 139 -12.06 8.12 -18.49
C LEU A 139 -12.90 9.03 -17.59
N PHE A 140 -12.78 8.91 -16.27
CA PHE A 140 -13.42 9.82 -15.32
C PHE A 140 -12.94 11.26 -15.55
N TYR A 141 -11.62 11.49 -15.68
CA TYR A 141 -11.12 12.84 -15.99
C TYR A 141 -11.55 13.32 -17.37
N ILE A 142 -11.58 12.46 -18.40
CA ILE A 142 -12.08 12.85 -19.73
C ILE A 142 -13.54 13.33 -19.67
N ALA A 143 -14.38 12.67 -18.87
CA ALA A 143 -15.80 13.00 -18.76
C ALA A 143 -16.08 14.29 -17.97
N PHE A 144 -15.26 14.59 -16.94
CA PHE A 144 -15.57 15.64 -15.97
C PHE A 144 -14.55 16.79 -15.95
N ALA A 145 -13.40 16.68 -16.62
CA ALA A 145 -12.41 17.74 -16.64
C ALA A 145 -12.89 18.92 -17.50
N THR A 146 -12.87 20.11 -16.90
CA THR A 146 -13.22 21.37 -17.55
C THR A 146 -12.01 22.14 -18.05
N GLN A 147 -10.81 21.74 -17.62
CA GLN A 147 -9.54 22.43 -17.92
C GLN A 147 -8.41 21.42 -18.13
N TRP A 148 -7.50 21.70 -19.06
CA TRP A 148 -6.42 20.79 -19.44
C TRP A 148 -5.49 20.40 -18.28
N TRP A 149 -5.24 21.30 -17.33
CA TRP A 149 -4.33 21.04 -16.21
C TRP A 149 -4.88 20.00 -15.23
N GLN A 150 -6.19 19.72 -15.24
CA GLN A 150 -6.79 18.70 -14.39
C GLN A 150 -6.33 17.29 -14.77
N PHE A 151 -5.90 17.09 -16.03
CA PHE A 151 -5.30 15.83 -16.46
C PHE A 151 -3.95 15.54 -15.80
N LEU A 152 -3.28 16.55 -15.21
CA LEU A 152 -2.08 16.33 -14.39
C LEU A 152 -2.37 15.50 -13.12
N PHE A 153 -3.64 15.40 -12.70
CA PHE A 153 -4.04 14.57 -11.58
C PHE A 153 -4.14 13.09 -11.94
N VAL A 154 -4.31 12.72 -13.21
CA VAL A 154 -4.40 11.32 -13.64
C VAL A 154 -3.18 10.49 -13.21
N PRO A 155 -1.92 10.89 -13.48
CA PRO A 155 -0.76 10.13 -13.01
C PRO A 155 -0.71 10.08 -11.48
N LEU A 156 -1.04 11.17 -10.78
CA LEU A 156 -1.07 11.19 -9.30
C LEU A 156 -2.10 10.21 -8.73
N HIS A 157 -3.29 10.15 -9.34
CA HIS A 157 -4.38 9.28 -8.93
C HIS A 157 -4.04 7.81 -9.19
N TRP A 158 -3.37 7.51 -10.30
CA TRP A 158 -2.89 6.15 -10.60
C TRP A 158 -1.78 5.72 -9.63
N THR A 159 -0.80 6.59 -9.36
CA THR A 159 0.37 6.23 -8.53
C THR A 159 0.21 6.58 -7.05
N MET A 160 -1.01 6.78 -6.56
CA MET A 160 -1.23 7.27 -5.18
C MET A 160 -0.64 6.35 -4.11
N GLY A 161 -0.70 5.02 -4.26
CA GLY A 161 -0.14 4.08 -3.28
C GLY A 161 1.38 4.20 -3.15
N PRO A 162 2.15 4.09 -4.25
CA PRO A 162 3.59 4.35 -4.24
C PRO A 162 3.95 5.73 -3.68
N LEU A 163 3.17 6.77 -3.98
CA LEU A 163 3.38 8.11 -3.42
C LEU A 163 3.20 8.13 -1.89
N HIS A 164 2.11 7.55 -1.37
CA HIS A 164 1.90 7.42 0.07
C HIS A 164 3.02 6.62 0.74
N GLY A 165 3.42 5.49 0.13
CA GLY A 165 4.52 4.66 0.61
C GLY A 165 5.85 5.42 0.64
N ALA A 166 6.16 6.22 -0.38
CA ALA A 166 7.36 7.05 -0.38
C ALA A 166 7.30 8.10 0.74
N ILE A 167 6.17 8.76 0.95
CA ILE A 167 6.01 9.75 2.02
C ILE A 167 6.26 9.11 3.40
N VAL A 168 5.61 7.98 3.69
CA VAL A 168 5.73 7.31 5.00
C VAL A 168 7.12 6.70 5.17
N ASN A 169 7.56 5.87 4.23
CA ASN A 169 8.79 5.09 4.39
C ASN A 169 10.04 5.95 4.24
N TRP A 170 10.05 6.94 3.33
CA TRP A 170 11.21 7.81 3.14
C TRP A 170 11.18 9.00 4.10
N CYS A 171 10.15 9.84 4.02
CA CYS A 171 10.13 11.08 4.79
C CYS A 171 9.94 10.81 6.28
N GLY A 172 9.07 9.84 6.64
CA GLY A 172 8.82 9.45 8.03
C GLY A 172 10.06 8.91 8.73
N HIS A 173 10.82 8.02 8.10
CA HIS A 173 12.03 7.46 8.74
C HIS A 173 13.24 8.40 8.68
N ARG A 174 13.38 9.21 7.62
CA ARG A 174 14.56 10.07 7.46
C ARG A 174 14.48 11.37 8.27
N HIS A 175 13.27 11.91 8.45
CA HIS A 175 13.07 13.20 9.12
C HIS A 175 12.21 13.10 10.38
N GLY A 176 11.62 11.93 10.66
CA GLY A 176 10.87 11.69 11.88
C GLY A 176 11.78 11.67 13.11
N TYR A 177 11.21 12.02 14.24
CA TYR A 177 11.87 12.01 15.54
C TYR A 177 11.39 10.81 16.36
N ARG A 178 12.29 10.22 17.14
CA ARG A 178 11.96 9.11 18.04
C ARG A 178 11.56 9.65 19.41
N ASN A 179 10.31 9.39 19.80
CA ASN A 179 9.78 9.81 21.11
C ASN A 179 10.02 8.81 22.23
N PHE A 180 10.09 7.52 21.90
CA PHE A 180 10.22 6.42 22.85
C PHE A 180 11.30 5.45 22.39
N ASN A 181 12.02 4.84 23.33
CA ASN A 181 12.82 3.67 23.03
C ASN A 181 11.86 2.48 22.87
N SER A 182 11.57 2.10 21.63
CA SER A 182 10.81 0.90 21.31
C SER A 182 11.76 -0.20 20.84
N ASP A 183 11.47 -1.43 21.25
CA ASP A 183 12.04 -2.67 20.69
C ASP A 183 11.07 -3.32 19.68
N ASP A 184 10.03 -2.57 19.25
CA ASP A 184 9.01 -2.95 18.27
C ASP A 184 9.56 -3.09 16.84
#